data_AF-A0A2U9IL62-F1
#
_entry.id   AF-A0A2U9IL62-F1
#
_cell.length_a   1.000
_cell.length_b   1.000
_cell.length_c   1.000
_cell.angle_alpha   90.00
_cell.angle_beta   90.00
_cell.angle_gamma   90.00
#
_symmetry.space_group_name_H-M   'P 1'
#
loop_
_entity.id
_entity.type
_entity.pdbx_description
1 polymer ?
#
loop_
_entity_poly.entity_id
_entity_poly.type
_entity_poly.pdbx_seq_one_letter_code
_entity_poly.pdbx_strand_id
1 'polypeptide(L)'
;MKIEDLFNCNNVKCMKTGEFCIEVDNVRIVYSINYNLSIITEILLKSTNFKSVCRILFDTRKGKIIDISCSGFKSDKVKLALEACFKERNLLYNPI
;
A
#
# COMPACT_ATOMS: atom_id res chain seq x y z
N MET A 1 0.84 9.14 -13.58
CA MET A 1 1.16 8.90 -12.15
C MET A 1 1.77 7.51 -12.06
N LYS A 2 2.92 7.38 -11.40
CA LYS A 2 3.54 6.07 -11.17
C LYS A 2 2.83 5.37 -10.00
N ILE A 3 2.74 4.04 -9.99
CA ILE A 3 2.08 3.28 -8.91
C ILE A 3 2.81 3.54 -7.58
N GLU A 4 4.12 3.69 -7.65
CA GLU A 4 5.02 4.03 -6.55
C GLU A 4 4.64 5.37 -5.91
N ASP A 5 4.16 6.32 -6.73
CA ASP A 5 3.69 7.61 -6.24
C ASP A 5 2.49 7.43 -5.31
N LEU A 6 1.74 6.31 -5.34
CA LEU A 6 0.60 6.00 -4.46
C LEU A 6 1.01 5.81 -2.97
N PHE A 7 2.28 5.54 -2.71
CA PHE A 7 2.78 5.10 -1.40
C PHE A 7 3.78 6.09 -0.78
N ASN A 8 3.41 7.36 -0.76
CA ASN A 8 4.20 8.41 -0.13
C ASN A 8 3.31 9.34 0.69
N CYS A 9 2.91 8.88 1.88
CA CYS A 9 2.11 9.61 2.86
C CYS A 9 2.29 9.04 4.27
N ASN A 10 2.22 9.90 5.30
CA ASN A 10 2.31 9.53 6.71
C ASN A 10 3.48 8.55 7.03
N ASN A 11 3.11 7.36 7.51
CA ASN A 11 4.00 6.28 7.91
C ASN A 11 4.44 5.40 6.74
N VAL A 12 3.95 5.67 5.52
CA VAL A 12 4.29 4.97 4.28
C VAL A 12 5.23 5.85 3.46
N LYS A 13 6.49 5.46 3.35
CA LYS A 13 7.52 6.22 2.64
C LYS A 13 8.09 5.41 1.49
N CYS A 14 8.10 6.00 0.30
CA CYS A 14 8.83 5.46 -0.84
C CYS A 14 10.34 5.70 -0.66
N MET A 15 11.14 4.65 -0.77
CA MET A 15 12.60 4.73 -0.79
C MET A 15 13.10 4.92 -2.23
N LYS A 16 14.31 5.47 -2.37
CA LYS A 16 14.95 5.70 -3.68
C LYS A 16 15.16 4.42 -4.49
N THR A 17 15.13 3.25 -3.84
CA THR A 17 15.33 1.92 -4.43
C THR A 17 14.07 1.33 -5.06
N GLY A 18 12.93 2.03 -5.03
CA GLY A 18 11.63 1.48 -5.48
C GLY A 18 10.98 0.54 -4.44
N GLU A 19 11.55 0.50 -3.24
CA GLU A 19 10.97 -0.16 -2.07
C GLU A 19 10.17 0.84 -1.23
N PHE A 20 9.31 0.33 -0.37
CA PHE A 20 8.47 1.14 0.51
C PHE A 20 8.73 0.74 1.94
N CYS A 21 8.69 1.68 2.87
CA CYS A 21 8.67 1.34 4.28
C CYS A 21 7.37 1.79 4.94
N ILE A 22 6.81 0.89 5.76
CA ILE A 22 5.67 1.16 6.61
C ILE A 22 6.16 1.03 8.05
N GLU A 23 6.03 2.11 8.82
CA GLU A 23 6.42 2.13 10.23
C GLU A 23 5.21 1.88 11.14
N VAL A 24 5.28 0.83 11.95
CA VAL A 24 4.20 0.43 12.88
C VAL A 24 4.78 0.01 14.25
N ASP A 25 4.37 0.72 15.30
CA ASP A 25 4.92 0.63 16.66
C ASP A 25 6.46 0.66 16.69
N ASN A 26 7.06 1.67 16.05
CA ASN A 26 8.52 1.84 15.94
C ASN A 26 9.25 0.68 15.23
N VAL A 27 8.51 -0.21 14.54
CA VAL A 27 9.08 -1.26 13.68
C VAL A 27 8.93 -0.85 12.23
N ARG A 28 10.05 -0.82 11.51
CA ARG A 28 10.08 -0.49 10.09
C ARG A 28 9.98 -1.76 9.24
N ILE A 29 8.86 -1.91 8.55
CA ILE A 29 8.64 -3.02 7.61
C ILE A 29 8.93 -2.51 6.20
N VAL A 30 9.84 -3.18 5.49
CA VAL A 30 10.22 -2.84 4.11
C VAL A 30 9.48 -3.76 3.17
N TYR A 31 8.92 -3.20 2.09
CA TYR A 31 8.15 -3.90 1.07
C TYR A 31 8.74 -3.65 -0.32
N SER A 32 8.80 -4.71 -1.12
CA SER A 32 8.92 -4.61 -2.56
C SER A 32 7.54 -4.57 -3.21
N ILE A 33 7.43 -3.86 -4.33
CA ILE A 33 6.21 -3.74 -5.11
C ILE A 33 6.30 -4.62 -6.35
N ASN A 34 5.22 -5.35 -6.60
CA ASN A 34 4.95 -5.99 -7.89
C ASN A 34 3.52 -5.66 -8.31
N TYR A 35 3.30 -5.30 -9.56
CA TYR A 35 1.97 -5.06 -10.12
C TYR A 35 1.95 -5.40 -11.59
N ASN A 36 0.76 -5.80 -12.06
CA ASN A 36 0.46 -5.94 -13.48
C ASN A 36 -0.58 -4.88 -13.85
N LEU A 37 -0.20 -3.97 -14.76
CA LEU A 37 -1.07 -2.88 -15.18
C LEU A 37 -2.30 -3.43 -15.89
N SER A 38 -3.47 -3.08 -15.38
CA SER A 38 -4.76 -3.40 -15.97
C SER A 38 -5.82 -2.36 -15.56
N ILE A 39 -7.03 -2.48 -16.08
CA ILE A 39 -8.18 -1.66 -15.66
C ILE A 39 -8.33 -1.72 -14.13
N ILE A 40 -8.22 -2.92 -13.56
CA ILE A 40 -8.09 -3.14 -12.13
C ILE A 40 -6.67 -3.63 -11.87
N THR A 41 -5.79 -2.72 -11.47
CA THR A 41 -4.41 -3.08 -11.17
C THR A 41 -4.35 -3.72 -9.79
N GLU A 42 -3.84 -4.95 -9.76
CA GLU A 42 -3.49 -5.61 -8.51
C GLU A 42 -2.05 -5.24 -8.17
N ILE A 43 -1.87 -4.65 -6.99
CA ILE A 43 -0.57 -4.28 -6.43
C ILE A 43 -0.29 -5.22 -5.27
N LEU A 44 0.80 -5.97 -5.39
CA LEU A 44 1.30 -6.88 -4.37
C LEU A 44 2.50 -6.24 -3.67
N LEU A 45 2.34 -5.99 -2.37
CA LEU A 45 3.42 -5.59 -1.47
C LEU A 45 3.93 -6.85 -0.77
N LYS A 46 5.19 -7.22 -1.00
CA LYS A 46 5.83 -8.33 -0.28
C LYS A 46 6.93 -7.79 0.62
N SER A 47 6.85 -8.08 1.91
CA SER A 47 7.89 -7.60 2.83
C SER A 47 9.21 -8.33 2.58
N THR A 48 10.31 -7.57 2.63
CA THR A 48 11.68 -8.06 2.45
C THR A 48 12.35 -8.45 3.77
N ASN A 49 11.88 -7.90 4.90
CA ASN A 49 12.46 -8.10 6.22
C ASN A 49 11.52 -8.79 7.24
N PHE A 50 10.23 -8.95 6.93
CA PHE A 50 9.27 -9.68 7.75
C PHE A 50 8.37 -10.59 6.90
N LYS A 51 7.69 -11.56 7.53
CA LYS A 51 6.63 -12.34 6.87
C LYS A 51 5.34 -11.51 6.84
N SER A 52 5.27 -10.53 5.94
CA SER A 52 4.08 -9.69 5.72
C SER A 52 3.82 -9.49 4.24
N VAL A 53 2.56 -9.62 3.82
CA VAL A 53 2.14 -9.46 2.43
C VAL A 53 0.84 -8.67 2.39
N CYS A 54 0.78 -7.65 1.54
CA CYS A 54 -0.45 -6.91 1.27
C CYS A 54 -0.80 -6.96 -0.21
N ARG A 55 -2.08 -7.10 -0.49
CA ARG A 55 -2.70 -7.04 -1.82
C ARG A 55 -3.63 -5.84 -1.84
N ILE A 56 -3.48 -5.02 -2.87
CA ILE A 56 -4.26 -3.80 -3.06
C ILE A 56 -4.87 -3.84 -4.45
N LEU A 57 -6.18 -3.62 -4.54
CA LEU A 57 -6.89 -3.52 -5.81
C LEU A 57 -7.13 -2.04 -6.13
N PHE A 58 -6.65 -1.58 -7.27
CA PHE A 58 -6.73 -0.19 -7.70
C PHE A 58 -7.46 -0.06 -9.04
N ASP A 59 -8.58 0.66 -9.06
CA ASP A 59 -9.27 1.04 -10.31
C ASP A 59 -8.51 2.21 -10.95
N THR A 60 -7.76 1.91 -12.01
CA THR A 60 -6.93 2.91 -12.70
C THR A 60 -7.76 3.97 -13.42
N ARG A 61 -9.01 3.66 -13.80
CA ARG A 61 -9.91 4.60 -14.49
C ARG A 61 -10.45 5.65 -13.55
N LYS A 62 -10.73 5.25 -12.31
CA LYS A 62 -11.28 6.13 -11.27
C LYS A 62 -10.20 6.74 -10.38
N GLY A 63 -8.99 6.19 -10.40
CA GLY A 63 -7.91 6.58 -9.48
C GLY A 63 -8.26 6.23 -8.03
N LYS A 64 -8.97 5.11 -7.82
CA LYS A 64 -9.51 4.72 -6.51
C LYS A 64 -9.11 3.31 -6.10
N ILE A 65 -8.81 3.13 -4.81
CA ILE A 65 -8.54 1.85 -4.16
C ILE A 65 -9.87 1.15 -3.88
N ILE A 66 -10.02 -0.05 -4.40
CA ILE A 66 -11.20 -0.91 -4.23
C ILE A 66 -11.09 -1.71 -2.94
N ASP A 67 -9.94 -2.35 -2.71
CA ASP A 67 -9.72 -3.25 -1.58
C ASP A 67 -8.27 -3.23 -1.12
N ILE A 68 -8.08 -3.49 0.17
CA ILE A 68 -6.79 -3.65 0.83
C ILE A 68 -6.89 -4.86 1.75
N SER A 69 -6.10 -5.88 1.42
CA SER A 69 -5.97 -7.09 2.22
C SER A 69 -4.50 -7.27 2.62
N CYS A 70 -4.23 -7.41 3.91
CA CYS A 70 -2.90 -7.66 4.43
C CYS A 70 -2.90 -8.93 5.26
N SER A 71 -1.79 -9.66 5.26
CA SER A 71 -1.60 -10.89 6.02
C SER A 71 -0.19 -10.97 6.58
N GLY A 72 -0.04 -11.71 7.68
CA GLY A 72 1.25 -11.92 8.34
C GLY A 72 1.56 -10.87 9.42
N PHE A 73 2.83 -10.52 9.57
CA PHE A 73 3.33 -9.69 10.67
C PHE A 73 2.62 -8.34 10.72
N LYS A 74 1.97 -8.07 11.87
CA LYS A 74 1.21 -6.84 12.16
C LYS A 74 0.23 -6.43 11.04
N SER A 75 -0.38 -7.40 10.35
CA SER A 75 -1.25 -7.18 9.18
C SER A 75 -2.29 -6.09 9.39
N ASP A 76 -2.96 -6.07 10.54
CA ASP A 76 -4.05 -5.12 10.81
C ASP A 76 -3.51 -3.68 10.93
N LYS A 77 -2.38 -3.51 11.62
CA LYS A 77 -1.73 -2.20 11.76
C LYS A 77 -1.17 -1.70 10.43
N VAL A 78 -0.59 -2.61 9.63
CA VAL A 78 -0.12 -2.30 8.28
C VAL A 78 -1.28 -1.88 7.39
N LYS A 79 -2.40 -2.60 7.43
CA LYS A 79 -3.63 -2.27 6.70
C LYS A 79 -4.14 -0.88 7.09
N LEU A 80 -4.25 -0.60 8.39
CA LEU A 80 -4.67 0.72 8.89
C LEU A 80 -3.74 1.85 8.43
N ALA A 81 -2.42 1.61 8.40
CA ALA A 81 -1.46 2.59 7.91
C ALA A 81 -1.64 2.87 6.41
N LEU A 82 -1.89 1.84 5.60
CA LEU A 82 -2.20 1.98 4.18
C LEU A 82 -3.52 2.71 3.94
N GLU A 83 -4.57 2.34 4.66
CA GLU A 83 -5.88 3.00 4.61
C GLU A 83 -5.77 4.50 4.94
N ALA A 84 -5.04 4.84 6.02
CA ALA A 84 -4.82 6.23 6.40
C ALA A 84 -4.07 7.02 5.31
N CYS A 85 -3.02 6.44 4.75
CA CYS A 85 -2.25 7.02 3.64
C CYS A 85 -3.15 7.27 2.40
N PHE A 86 -3.94 6.28 2.00
CA PHE A 86 -4.84 6.42 0.85
C PHE A 86 -6.00 7.37 1.12
N LYS A 87 -6.49 7.47 2.35
CA LYS A 87 -7.53 8.43 2.73
C LYS A 87 -7.04 9.86 2.59
N GLU A 88 -5.85 10.17 3.10
CA GLU A 88 -5.24 11.51 3.00
C GLU A 88 -5.11 11.96 1.54
N ARG A 89 -4.79 11.02 0.66
CA ARG A 89 -4.61 11.27 -0.76
C ARG A 89 -5.89 11.20 -1.58
N ASN A 90 -7.03 11.08 -0.91
CA ASN A 90 -8.34 10.94 -1.55
C ASN A 90 -8.36 9.79 -2.57
N LEU A 91 -7.70 8.67 -2.26
CA LEU A 91 -7.64 7.48 -3.09
C LEU A 91 -8.68 6.44 -2.68
N LEU A 92 -9.27 6.53 -1.49
CA LEU A 92 -10.35 5.63 -1.09
C LEU A 92 -11.67 6.04 -1.76
N TYR A 93 -12.55 5.07 -1.99
CA TYR A 93 -13.96 5.37 -2.19
C TYR A 93 -14.52 6.01 -0.91
N ASN A 94 -15.29 7.08 -1.05
CA ASN A 94 -16.04 7.58 0.10
C ASN A 94 -17.01 6.47 0.54
N PRO A 95 -17.11 6.17 1.85
CA PRO A 95 -18.23 5.39 2.33
C PRO A 95 -19.50 6.13 1.89
N ILE A 96 -20.36 5.42 1.14
CA ILE A 96 -21.70 5.88 0.75
C ILE A 96 -22.54 5.97 2.03
#